data_AF-A0A2J8P5W2-F1
#
_entry.id   AF-A0A2J8P5W2-F1
#
_cell.length_a   1.000
_cell.length_b   1.000
_cell.length_c   1.000
_cell.angle_alpha   90.00
_cell.angle_beta   90.00
_cell.angle_gamma   90.00
#
_symmetry.space_group_name_H-M   'P 1'
#
loop_
_entity.id
_entity.type
_entity.pdbx_description
1 polymer ?
#
loop_
_entity_poly.entity_id
_entity_poly.type
_entity_poly.pdbx_seq_one_letter_code
_entity_poly.pdbx_strand_id
1 'polypeptide(L)'
;PSQDKESWFTNREQMQNFDKASFLSDQPEPYLPFLSRFLETQMFASFIDNKIMCHDDDDKDPVLRVFDSRVDKIRLLNVRTPTLRTSMYQKCTTVDEAGQNHII
;
A
#
# COMPACT_ATOMS: atom_id res chain seq x y z
N PRO A 1 14.88 -30.94 11.23
CA PRO A 1 14.90 -29.84 12.23
C PRO A 1 15.72 -28.59 11.82
N SER A 2 16.15 -28.46 10.56
CA SER A 2 16.86 -27.28 10.04
C SER A 2 15.95 -26.28 9.31
N GLN A 3 14.83 -26.71 8.71
CA GLN A 3 13.96 -25.86 7.89
C GLN A 3 13.35 -24.65 8.61
N ASP A 4 13.16 -24.69 9.93
CA ASP A 4 12.65 -23.54 10.68
C ASP A 4 13.62 -22.35 10.69
N LYS A 5 14.93 -22.62 10.58
CA LYS A 5 15.94 -21.55 10.62
C LYS A 5 16.08 -20.86 9.27
N GLU A 6 16.24 -21.61 8.18
CA GLU A 6 16.26 -20.98 6.85
C GLU A 6 14.95 -20.22 6.57
N SER A 7 13.79 -20.77 6.93
CA SER A 7 12.49 -20.11 6.70
C SER A 7 12.33 -18.80 7.49
N TRP A 8 12.80 -18.72 8.73
CA TRP A 8 12.77 -17.45 9.48
C TRP A 8 13.73 -16.42 8.88
N PHE A 9 14.91 -16.85 8.41
CA PHE A 9 15.88 -15.95 7.77
C PHE A 9 15.34 -15.43 6.44
N THR A 10 14.81 -16.29 5.57
CA THR A 10 14.20 -15.88 4.29
C THR A 10 12.99 -14.98 4.51
N ASN A 11 12.12 -15.31 5.47
CA ASN A 11 10.99 -14.48 5.84
C ASN A 11 11.44 -13.10 6.36
N ARG A 12 12.48 -13.05 7.20
CA ARG A 12 13.02 -11.79 7.73
C ARG A 12 13.74 -10.95 6.66
N GLU A 13 14.41 -11.59 5.70
CA GLU A 13 15.11 -10.93 4.59
C GLU A 13 14.13 -10.41 3.53
N GLN A 14 12.97 -11.06 3.37
CA GLN A 14 11.88 -10.62 2.50
C GLN A 14 10.96 -9.58 3.15
N MET A 15 10.88 -9.53 4.49
CA MET A 15 10.18 -8.49 5.23
C MET A 15 10.94 -7.16 5.11
N GLN A 16 10.72 -6.45 4.01
CA GLN A 16 11.08 -5.05 3.87
C GLN A 16 10.22 -4.24 4.86
N ASN A 17 10.72 -4.10 6.09
CA ASN A 17 10.08 -3.28 7.11
C ASN A 17 9.91 -1.85 6.58
N PHE A 18 8.76 -1.24 6.84
CA PHE A 18 8.50 0.13 6.41
C PHE A 18 9.39 1.12 7.18
N ASP A 19 10.32 1.79 6.49
CA ASP A 19 11.17 2.82 7.09
C ASP A 19 10.48 4.20 7.05
N LYS A 20 9.98 4.62 8.21
CA LYS A 20 9.25 5.89 8.35
C LYS A 20 10.13 7.12 8.08
N ALA A 21 11.41 7.08 8.45
CA ALA A 21 12.30 8.24 8.33
C ALA A 21 12.63 8.53 6.87
N SER A 22 13.00 7.49 6.12
CA SER A 22 13.24 7.53 4.69
C SER A 22 11.96 7.90 3.94
N PHE A 23 10.81 7.34 4.33
CA PHE A 23 9.55 7.71 3.66
C PHE A 23 9.23 9.20 3.84
N LEU A 24 9.41 9.76 5.04
CA LEU A 24 9.11 11.16 5.34
C LEU A 24 10.12 12.15 4.72
N SER A 25 11.39 11.77 4.59
CA SER A 25 12.41 12.65 3.98
C SER A 25 12.12 12.96 2.52
N ASP A 26 11.46 12.03 1.82
CA ASP A 26 11.15 12.16 0.39
C ASP A 26 9.85 12.93 0.13
N GLN A 27 9.13 13.35 1.18
CA GLN A 27 7.84 14.02 1.03
C GLN A 27 7.97 15.55 1.02
N PRO A 28 7.16 16.24 0.19
CA PRO A 28 7.02 17.68 0.26
C PRO A 28 6.57 18.16 1.65
N GLU A 29 7.15 19.27 2.12
CA GLU A 29 6.89 19.88 3.43
C GLU A 29 5.39 20.05 3.77
N PRO A 30 4.50 20.49 2.83
CA PRO A 30 3.09 20.67 3.14
C PRO A 30 2.35 19.40 3.58
N TYR A 31 2.87 18.21 3.26
CA TYR A 31 2.22 16.94 3.61
C TYR A 31 2.74 16.35 4.91
N LEU A 32 3.89 16.78 5.42
CA LEU A 32 4.53 16.22 6.61
C LEU A 32 3.65 16.26 7.87
N PRO A 33 2.89 17.33 8.18
CA PRO A 33 2.04 17.35 9.38
C PRO A 33 0.96 16.25 9.38
N PHE A 34 0.40 15.95 8.20
CA PHE A 34 -0.54 14.86 8.03
C PHE A 34 0.18 13.51 8.04
N LEU A 35 1.21 13.34 7.21
CA LEU A 35 1.89 12.06 7.03
C LEU A 35 2.57 11.58 8.31
N SER A 36 3.25 12.46 9.05
CA SER A 36 3.89 12.11 10.32
C SER A 36 2.90 11.51 11.34
N ARG A 37 1.69 12.07 11.42
CA ARG A 37 0.61 11.59 12.29
C ARG A 37 -0.11 10.37 11.73
N PHE A 38 -0.37 10.35 10.43
CA PHE A 38 -1.04 9.25 9.75
C PHE A 38 -0.25 7.93 9.89
N LEU A 39 1.08 7.99 9.72
CA LEU A 39 1.96 6.83 9.85
C LEU A 39 2.04 6.29 11.29
N GLU A 40 1.57 7.05 12.28
CA GLU A 40 1.48 6.62 13.69
C GLU A 40 0.12 6.00 14.02
N THR A 41 -0.84 6.05 13.09
CA THR A 41 -2.16 5.48 13.34
C THR A 41 -2.11 3.96 13.37
N GLN A 42 -2.91 3.37 14.26
CA GLN A 42 -3.10 1.92 14.31
C GLN A 42 -3.61 1.36 12.98
N MET A 43 -4.45 2.13 12.28
CA MET A 43 -4.97 1.75 10.96
C MET A 43 -3.84 1.54 9.96
N PHE A 44 -2.87 2.45 9.91
CA PHE A 44 -1.71 2.32 9.03
C PHE A 44 -0.77 1.20 9.49
N ALA A 45 -0.50 1.09 10.79
CA ALA A 45 0.35 0.02 11.34
C ALA A 45 -0.19 -1.37 10.97
N SER A 46 -1.48 -1.62 11.25
CA SER A 46 -2.12 -2.89 10.89
C SER A 46 -2.18 -3.12 9.38
N PHE A 47 -2.32 -2.07 8.57
CA PHE A 47 -2.25 -2.19 7.11
C PHE A 47 -0.86 -2.67 6.63
N ILE A 48 0.20 -2.11 7.18
CA ILE A 48 1.58 -2.52 6.84
C ILE A 48 1.85 -3.94 7.36
N ASP A 49 1.42 -4.27 8.58
CA ASP A 49 1.54 -5.63 9.13
C ASP A 49 0.86 -6.66 8.22
N ASN A 50 -0.36 -6.36 7.75
CA ASN A 50 -1.08 -7.22 6.80
C ASN A 50 -0.30 -7.40 5.48
N LYS A 51 0.32 -6.33 4.98
CA LYS A 51 1.11 -6.36 3.74
C LYS A 51 2.40 -7.16 3.88
N ILE A 52 2.99 -7.14 5.07
CA ILE A 52 4.21 -7.87 5.41
C ILE A 52 3.92 -9.37 5.60
N MET A 53 2.80 -9.73 6.24
CA MET A 53 2.42 -11.13 6.48
C MET A 53 1.89 -11.84 5.23
N CYS A 54 1.42 -11.08 4.24
CA CYS A 54 0.87 -11.65 3.02
C CYS A 54 1.96 -11.83 1.95
N HIS A 55 2.79 -12.85 2.15
CA HIS A 55 3.91 -13.18 1.26
C HIS A 55 3.44 -13.79 -0.08
N ASP A 56 2.32 -14.54 -0.08
CA ASP A 56 1.83 -15.26 -1.27
C ASP A 56 0.60 -14.56 -1.88
N ASP A 57 0.56 -14.43 -3.22
CA ASP A 57 -0.47 -13.68 -3.96
C ASP A 57 -1.89 -14.25 -3.82
N ASP A 58 -2.02 -15.56 -3.57
CA ASP A 58 -3.30 -16.25 -3.52
C ASP A 58 -4.12 -15.96 -2.24
N ASP A 59 -3.46 -15.48 -1.16
CA ASP A 59 -4.10 -15.16 0.12
C ASP A 59 -4.15 -13.63 0.41
N LYS A 60 -3.86 -12.79 -0.59
CA LYS A 60 -3.93 -11.32 -0.43
C LYS A 60 -5.36 -10.87 -0.15
N ASP A 61 -5.55 -10.25 1.02
CA ASP A 61 -6.80 -9.61 1.43
C ASP A 61 -7.34 -8.75 0.27
N PRO A 62 -8.61 -8.94 -0.16
CA PRO A 62 -9.23 -8.17 -1.22
C PRO A 62 -9.03 -6.65 -1.09
N VAL A 63 -8.99 -6.14 0.15
CA VAL A 63 -8.77 -4.72 0.44
C VAL A 63 -7.36 -4.27 0.04
N LEU A 64 -6.34 -5.10 0.24
CA LEU A 64 -4.96 -4.80 -0.19
C LEU A 64 -4.86 -4.73 -1.72
N ARG A 65 -5.52 -5.66 -2.43
CA ARG A 65 -5.53 -5.68 -3.91
C ARG A 65 -6.18 -4.42 -4.50
N VAL A 66 -7.27 -3.96 -3.91
CA VAL A 66 -7.94 -2.70 -4.33
C VAL A 66 -7.04 -1.49 -4.06
N PHE A 67 -6.35 -1.47 -2.91
CA PHE A 67 -5.41 -0.40 -2.60
C PHE A 67 -4.27 -0.32 -3.63
N ASP A 68 -3.59 -1.43 -3.90
CA ASP A 68 -2.47 -1.48 -4.83
C ASP A 68 -2.90 -1.09 -6.26
N SER A 69 -4.05 -1.61 -6.71
CA SER A 69 -4.65 -1.24 -8.01
C SER A 69 -4.90 0.27 -8.13
N ARG A 70 -5.30 0.94 -7.05
CA ARG A 70 -5.50 2.39 -7.04
C ARG A 70 -4.18 3.15 -7.05
N VAL A 71 -3.19 2.69 -6.30
CA VAL A 71 -1.85 3.30 -6.29
C VAL A 71 -1.24 3.26 -7.69
N ASP A 72 -1.35 2.14 -8.40
CA ASP A 72 -0.85 2.01 -9.77
C ASP A 72 -1.54 2.94 -10.75
N LYS A 73 -2.87 3.06 -10.65
CA LYS A 73 -3.65 4.03 -11.45
C LYS A 73 -3.19 5.46 -11.18
N ILE A 74 -3.01 5.84 -9.91
CA ILE A 74 -2.54 7.19 -9.54
C ILE A 74 -1.14 7.43 -10.09
N ARG A 75 -0.21 6.49 -9.95
CA ARG A 75 1.15 6.59 -10.49
C ARG A 75 1.12 6.79 -12.01
N LEU A 76 0.31 6.01 -12.74
CA LEU A 76 0.15 6.13 -14.19
C LEU A 76 -0.37 7.51 -14.61
N LEU A 77 -1.35 8.06 -13.86
CA LEU A 77 -1.93 9.37 -14.14
C LEU A 77 -0.96 10.52 -13.80
N ASN A 78 -0.26 10.45 -12.65
CA ASN A 78 0.71 11.45 -12.22
C ASN A 78 1.95 11.50 -13.13
N VAL A 79 2.35 10.39 -13.74
CA VAL A 79 3.43 10.36 -14.75
C VAL A 79 3.04 11.14 -16.01
N ARG A 80 1.75 11.18 -16.35
CA ARG A 80 1.25 11.87 -17.55
C ARG A 80 0.95 13.35 -17.33
N THR A 81 0.68 13.78 -16.09
CA THR A 81 0.48 15.20 -15.75
C THR A 81 0.78 15.45 -14.25
N PRO A 82 1.96 16.01 -13.89
CA PRO A 82 2.41 16.05 -12.50
C PRO A 82 1.67 17.04 -11.58
N THR A 83 0.79 17.90 -12.10
CA THR A 83 0.37 19.13 -11.42
C THR A 83 -1.12 19.28 -11.14
N LEU A 84 -1.97 18.36 -11.59
CA LEU A 84 -3.40 18.49 -11.35
C LEU A 84 -3.74 17.94 -9.96
N ARG A 85 -3.55 18.78 -8.94
CA ARG A 85 -4.42 18.73 -7.76
C ARG A 85 -5.87 18.80 -8.27
N THR A 86 -6.48 17.64 -8.49
CA THR A 86 -7.91 17.31 -8.36
C THR A 86 -8.93 18.46 -8.42
N SER A 87 -8.82 19.36 -9.41
CA SER A 87 -9.93 20.24 -9.80
C SER A 87 -10.93 19.52 -10.71
N MET A 88 -10.65 18.26 -11.06
CA MET A 88 -11.51 17.40 -11.85
C MET A 88 -11.96 16.27 -10.93
N TYR A 89 -13.27 16.21 -10.66
CA TYR A 89 -13.90 15.08 -9.99
C TYR A 89 -13.45 13.78 -10.64
N GLN A 90 -12.84 12.88 -9.86
CA GLN A 90 -12.54 11.54 -10.31
C GLN A 90 -13.73 10.65 -9.93
N LYS A 91 -14.39 10.06 -10.93
CA LYS A 91 -15.49 9.14 -10.70
C LYS A 91 -15.02 7.97 -9.83
N CYS A 92 -15.77 7.67 -8.76
CA CYS A 92 -15.52 6.50 -7.93
C CYS A 92 -15.70 5.21 -8.74
N THR A 93 -14.66 4.40 -8.87
CA THR A 93 -14.71 3.08 -9.54
C THR A 93 -14.83 1.91 -8.57
N THR A 94 -14.79 2.18 -7.26
CA THR A 94 -14.79 1.19 -6.18
C THR A 94 -15.92 0.17 -6.29
N VAL A 95 -17.11 0.63 -6.67
CA VAL A 95 -18.32 -0.21 -6.77
C VAL A 95 -18.23 -1.17 -7.96
N ASP A 96 -17.68 -0.73 -9.10
CA ASP A 96 -17.49 -1.58 -10.27
C ASP A 96 -16.38 -2.62 -10.02
N GLU A 97 -15.27 -2.21 -9.39
CA GLU A 97 -14.13 -3.07 -9.07
C GLU A 97 -14.44 -4.12 -7.99
N ALA A 98 -15.28 -3.78 -7.02
CA ALA A 98 -15.74 -4.72 -6.00
C ALA A 98 -16.74 -5.75 -6.57
N GLY A 99 -17.57 -5.36 -7.54
CA GLY A 99 -18.53 -6.25 -8.19
C GLY A 99 -17.89 -7.29 -9.13
N GLN A 100 -16.73 -6.98 -9.71
CA GLN A 100 -16.00 -7.90 -10.60
C GLN A 100 -15.22 -9.01 -9.88
N ASN A 101 -14.98 -8.89 -8.57
CA ASN A 101 -14.37 -9.94 -7.75
C ASN A 101 -15.39 -10.91 -7.13
N HIS A 102 -16.69 -10.82 -7.49
CA HIS A 102 -17.76 -11.68 -6.97
C HIS A 102 -18.62 -12.35 -8.05
N ILE A 103 -18.04 -12.61 -9.23
CA ILE A 103 -18.63 -13.40 -10.33
C ILE A 103 -17.44 -14.20 -10.90
N ILE A 104 -17.29 -15.52 -10.75
CA ILE A 104 -18.20 -16.69 -10.67
C ILE A 104 -17.62 -17.69 -9.67
#